data_AF-A0A2M8YM22-F1
#
_entry.id   AF-A0A2M8YM22-F1
#
_cell.length_a   1.000
_cell.length_b   1.000
_cell.length_c   1.000
_cell.angle_alpha   90.00
_cell.angle_beta   90.00
_cell.angle_gamma   90.00
#
_symmetry.space_group_name_H-M   'P 1'
#
loop_
_entity.id
_entity.type
_entity.pdbx_description
1 polymer ?
#
loop_
_entity_poly.entity_id
_entity_poly.type
_entity_poly.pdbx_seq_one_letter_code
_entity_poly.pdbx_strand_id
1 'polypeptide(L)'
;MKKAHYTTIPGLLAMAAFVAACSSAPTTTSLLDQTRGDYMAAQSNPLVSTYAPREFREASAALEAANAAATRQDDSEKVDKLAYLAKQKIATAQEVAKQKAAEADIANAGKQRDQLRLDARTQQADQATARAQSAQADAEAAKAQAQAAEASARDAQARAAGLEAQLADLAAKKTERGMVITLGDVLFGTDKANLTADGANTARKLADVLKNNPQRTVLIEGFTDSTGGSAHNLELSQRRAESVRNALLEQGISRDRIATKGYGAAYPAAGNDTAANRQLNRRVEIVLSEDNTAIPARR
;
A
#
# COMPACT_ATOMS: atom_id res chain seq x y z
N MET A 1 -98.99 3.48 -6.93
CA MET A 1 -100.26 3.34 -6.19
C MET A 1 -99.98 2.93 -4.74
N LYS A 2 -100.28 3.80 -3.77
CA LYS A 2 -100.73 3.44 -2.41
C LYS A 2 -101.36 4.70 -1.79
N LYS A 3 -102.58 4.57 -1.29
CA LYS A 3 -103.30 5.55 -0.44
C LYS A 3 -102.71 5.42 0.99
N ALA A 4 -102.91 6.26 2.01
CA ALA A 4 -103.67 7.49 2.23
C ALA A 4 -102.91 8.31 3.33
N HIS A 5 -103.40 9.34 4.04
CA HIS A 5 -104.69 10.05 4.12
C HIS A 5 -104.43 11.54 4.51
N TYR A 6 -105.45 12.26 4.97
CA TYR A 6 -105.35 13.60 5.59
C TYR A 6 -105.65 13.53 7.09
N THR A 7 -105.08 14.46 7.88
CA THR A 7 -105.71 14.95 9.13
C THR A 7 -105.35 16.43 9.37
N THR A 8 -106.26 17.18 9.98
CA THR A 8 -106.28 18.65 10.04
C THR A 8 -106.12 19.21 11.47
N ILE A 9 -105.28 20.25 11.64
CA ILE A 9 -105.58 21.64 12.12
C ILE A 9 -106.82 21.83 13.06
N PRO A 10 -106.88 22.75 14.09
CA PRO A 10 -105.95 23.80 14.59
C PRO A 10 -105.75 23.88 16.15
N GLY A 11 -104.96 24.87 16.61
CA GLY A 11 -105.03 25.47 17.97
C GLY A 11 -103.71 25.40 18.77
N LEU A 12 -103.27 26.39 19.56
CA LEU A 12 -103.84 27.70 19.95
C LEU A 12 -102.70 28.74 20.07
N LEU A 13 -102.98 29.98 19.66
CA LEU A 13 -102.85 31.20 20.47
C LEU A 13 -101.80 31.25 21.62
N ALA A 14 -100.74 32.04 21.44
CA ALA A 14 -100.09 32.79 22.54
C ALA A 14 -99.31 34.00 21.99
N MET A 15 -99.61 35.21 22.49
CA MET A 15 -98.69 36.33 22.38
C MET A 15 -97.42 36.02 23.18
N ALA A 16 -96.25 36.34 22.63
CA ALA A 16 -95.02 36.48 23.41
C ALA A 16 -94.40 37.84 23.13
N ALA A 17 -94.25 38.62 24.20
CA ALA A 17 -93.89 40.03 24.20
C ALA A 17 -92.69 40.40 23.29
N PHE A 18 -92.79 41.60 22.68
CA PHE A 18 -91.60 42.39 22.36
C PHE A 18 -90.87 42.72 23.66
N VAL A 19 -90.01 41.82 24.11
CA VAL A 19 -88.91 42.21 24.98
C VAL A 19 -87.98 43.04 24.11
N ALA A 20 -88.12 44.36 24.20
CA ALA A 20 -87.09 45.28 23.75
C ALA A 20 -85.87 45.10 24.66
N ALA A 21 -85.13 44.02 24.42
CA ALA A 21 -83.78 43.89 24.92
C ALA A 21 -83.01 45.07 24.32
N CYS A 22 -82.55 45.98 25.16
CA CYS A 22 -81.59 47.00 24.77
C CYS A 22 -80.26 46.31 24.47
N SER A 23 -80.18 45.60 23.33
CA SER A 23 -78.93 45.19 22.71
C SER A 23 -78.29 46.42 22.07
N SER A 24 -77.90 47.38 22.92
CA SER A 24 -77.06 48.48 22.51
C SER A 24 -75.73 47.87 22.06
N ALA A 25 -75.53 47.78 20.74
CA ALA A 25 -74.32 47.20 20.18
C ALA A 25 -73.08 47.91 20.78
N PRO A 26 -72.00 47.16 21.10
CA PRO A 26 -70.77 47.78 21.59
C PRO A 26 -70.22 48.76 20.56
N THR A 27 -69.57 49.83 21.02
CA THR A 27 -69.00 50.84 20.12
C THR A 27 -67.79 50.26 19.40
N THR A 28 -68.00 49.76 18.18
CA THR A 28 -66.91 49.24 17.33
C THR A 28 -66.38 50.31 16.40
N THR A 29 -65.08 50.28 16.15
CA THR A 29 -64.40 51.15 15.18
C THR A 29 -63.67 50.29 14.15
N SER A 30 -63.48 50.83 12.95
CA SER A 30 -62.76 50.14 11.87
C SER A 30 -61.36 49.67 12.30
N LEU A 31 -60.67 50.48 13.13
CA LEU A 31 -59.36 50.14 13.67
C LEU A 31 -59.43 49.00 14.70
N LEU A 32 -60.44 48.98 15.58
CA LEU A 32 -60.61 47.88 16.54
C LEU A 32 -60.90 46.55 15.83
N ASP A 33 -61.76 46.55 14.81
CA ASP A 33 -62.07 45.35 14.03
C ASP A 33 -60.88 44.85 13.21
N GLN A 34 -60.10 45.76 12.61
CA GLN A 34 -58.81 45.39 11.99
C GLN A 34 -57.86 44.77 13.02
N THR A 35 -57.74 45.37 14.21
CA THR A 35 -56.83 44.92 15.27
C THR A 35 -57.22 43.53 15.81
N ARG A 36 -58.53 43.21 15.88
CA ARG A 36 -59.03 41.86 16.19
C ARG A 36 -58.58 40.85 15.12
N GLY A 37 -58.65 41.22 13.83
CA GLY A 37 -58.16 40.40 12.72
C GLY A 37 -56.65 40.15 12.79
N ASP A 38 -55.86 41.22 12.99
CA ASP A 38 -54.40 41.15 13.14
C ASP A 38 -54.00 40.24 14.33
N TYR A 39 -54.76 40.30 15.43
CA TYR A 39 -54.54 39.44 16.60
C TYR A 39 -54.85 37.97 16.33
N MET A 40 -55.96 37.66 15.65
CA MET A 40 -56.28 36.27 15.25
C MET A 40 -55.20 35.70 14.32
N ALA A 41 -54.72 36.49 13.35
CA ALA A 41 -53.61 36.10 12.49
C ALA A 41 -52.33 35.84 13.29
N ALA A 42 -51.98 36.71 14.26
CA ALA A 42 -50.85 36.49 15.16
C ALA A 42 -51.03 35.24 16.05
N GLN A 43 -52.23 34.99 16.56
CA GLN A 43 -52.55 33.81 17.38
C GLN A 43 -52.39 32.50 16.60
N SER A 44 -52.78 32.49 15.33
CA SER A 44 -52.65 31.33 14.44
C SER A 44 -51.22 31.05 13.96
N ASN A 45 -50.27 31.97 14.20
CA ASN A 45 -48.90 31.85 13.70
C ASN A 45 -48.01 31.09 14.71
N PRO A 46 -47.51 29.88 14.38
CA PRO A 46 -46.68 29.08 15.29
C PRO A 46 -45.38 29.76 15.72
N LEU A 47 -44.85 30.71 14.92
CA LEU A 47 -43.66 31.47 15.29
C LEU A 47 -43.94 32.38 16.49
N VAL A 48 -45.13 32.98 16.57
CA VAL A 48 -45.51 33.90 17.65
C VAL A 48 -45.62 33.16 18.98
N SER A 49 -46.26 31.99 18.99
CA SER A 49 -46.34 31.13 20.19
C SER A 49 -44.99 30.58 20.63
N THR A 50 -44.09 30.27 19.67
CA THR A 50 -42.78 29.66 19.96
C THR A 50 -41.74 30.69 20.42
N TYR A 51 -41.67 31.84 19.74
CA TYR A 51 -40.56 32.78 19.89
C TYR A 51 -40.94 34.12 20.55
N ALA A 52 -42.20 34.53 20.51
CA ALA A 52 -42.68 35.79 21.10
C ALA A 52 -43.83 35.65 22.14
N PRO A 53 -43.84 34.63 23.04
CA PRO A 53 -44.97 34.38 23.94
C PRO A 53 -45.12 35.41 25.07
N ARG A 54 -44.14 36.30 25.29
CA ARG A 54 -44.28 37.43 26.22
C ARG A 54 -44.94 38.60 25.51
N GLU A 55 -44.39 38.97 24.37
CA GLU A 55 -44.80 40.08 23.53
C GLU A 55 -46.25 39.88 23.06
N PHE A 56 -46.63 38.64 22.73
CA PHE A 56 -48.00 38.28 22.39
C PHE A 56 -48.98 38.36 23.58
N ARG A 57 -48.56 38.02 24.81
CA ARG A 57 -49.38 38.25 26.02
C ARG A 57 -49.61 39.73 26.29
N GLU A 58 -48.58 40.56 26.11
CA GLU A 58 -48.73 42.02 26.22
C GLU A 58 -49.66 42.59 25.15
N ALA A 59 -49.62 42.03 23.92
CA ALA A 59 -50.56 42.38 22.85
C ALA A 59 -52.01 41.97 23.16
N SER A 60 -52.21 40.76 23.72
CA SER A 60 -53.51 40.28 24.18
C SER A 60 -54.13 41.20 25.23
N ALA A 61 -53.37 41.57 26.26
CA ALA A 61 -53.85 42.47 27.32
C ALA A 61 -54.23 43.87 26.79
N ALA A 62 -53.50 44.38 25.80
CA ALA A 62 -53.82 45.66 25.17
C ALA A 62 -55.10 45.59 24.30
N LEU A 63 -55.30 44.50 23.56
CA LEU A 63 -56.55 44.28 22.80
C LEU A 63 -57.75 44.09 23.74
N GLU A 64 -57.56 43.38 24.85
CA GLU A 64 -58.60 43.19 25.87
C GLU A 64 -59.01 44.52 26.51
N ALA A 65 -58.05 45.42 26.78
CA ALA A 65 -58.35 46.79 27.24
C ALA A 65 -59.14 47.61 26.20
N ALA A 66 -58.84 47.47 24.90
CA ALA A 66 -59.57 48.12 23.82
C ALA A 66 -61.01 47.57 23.67
N ASN A 67 -61.16 46.24 23.74
CA ASN A 67 -62.47 45.57 23.75
C ASN A 67 -63.31 45.99 24.97
N ALA A 68 -62.71 46.11 26.15
CA ALA A 68 -63.40 46.57 27.35
C ALA A 68 -63.89 48.02 27.25
N ALA A 69 -63.13 48.91 26.58
CA ALA A 69 -63.55 50.28 26.29
C ALA A 69 -64.76 50.31 25.34
N ALA A 70 -64.72 49.55 24.24
CA ALA A 70 -65.84 49.39 23.31
C ALA A 70 -67.12 48.82 23.97
N THR A 71 -66.96 47.86 24.89
CA THR A 71 -68.08 47.28 25.64
C THR A 71 -68.71 48.26 26.64
N ARG A 72 -67.91 49.16 27.23
CA ARG A 72 -68.41 50.25 28.11
C ARG A 72 -69.03 51.41 27.34
N GLN A 73 -68.98 51.40 26.01
CA GLN A 73 -69.38 52.52 25.16
C GLN A 73 -68.56 53.79 25.43
N ASP A 74 -67.26 53.62 25.75
CA ASP A 74 -66.28 54.71 25.80
C ASP A 74 -66.19 55.42 24.42
N ASP A 75 -65.78 56.70 24.40
CA ASP A 75 -65.65 57.50 23.17
C ASP A 75 -64.78 56.83 22.10
N SER A 76 -65.15 56.99 20.82
CA SER A 76 -64.46 56.34 19.69
C SER A 76 -62.96 56.67 19.62
N GLU A 77 -62.56 57.90 19.94
CA GLU A 77 -61.14 58.31 19.99
C GLU A 77 -60.36 57.51 21.05
N LYS A 78 -60.98 57.22 22.21
CA LYS A 78 -60.37 56.43 23.28
C LYS A 78 -60.27 54.96 22.91
N VAL A 79 -61.31 54.42 22.24
CA VAL A 79 -61.30 53.06 21.67
C VAL A 79 -60.20 52.93 20.61
N ASP A 80 -60.12 53.87 19.66
CA ASP A 80 -59.11 53.88 18.60
C ASP A 80 -57.68 54.02 19.15
N LYS A 81 -57.47 54.85 20.17
CA LYS A 81 -56.16 54.98 20.84
C LYS A 81 -55.71 53.67 21.49
N LEU A 82 -56.63 52.94 22.14
CA LEU A 82 -56.33 51.63 22.74
C LEU A 82 -56.12 50.56 21.65
N ALA A 83 -56.95 50.56 20.59
CA ALA A 83 -56.79 49.67 19.45
C ALA A 83 -55.45 49.90 18.73
N TYR A 84 -55.01 51.15 18.55
CA TYR A 84 -53.70 51.49 18.00
C TYR A 84 -52.54 50.91 18.84
N LEU A 85 -52.60 51.06 20.16
CA LEU A 85 -51.59 50.49 21.06
C LEU A 85 -51.57 48.96 21.01
N ALA A 86 -52.74 48.32 20.93
CA ALA A 86 -52.86 46.88 20.74
C ALA A 86 -52.26 46.44 19.40
N LYS A 87 -52.61 47.11 18.30
CA LYS A 87 -52.08 46.86 16.95
C LYS A 87 -50.55 46.97 16.90
N GLN A 88 -49.98 48.02 17.52
CA GLN A 88 -48.54 48.19 17.60
C GLN A 88 -47.86 47.04 18.38
N LYS A 89 -48.48 46.56 19.46
CA LYS A 89 -47.98 45.40 20.23
C LYS A 89 -48.12 44.08 19.46
N ILE A 90 -49.20 43.88 18.69
CA ILE A 90 -49.38 42.71 17.82
C ILE A 90 -48.28 42.67 16.75
N ALA A 91 -48.07 43.79 16.04
CA ALA A 91 -47.00 43.91 15.06
C ALA A 91 -45.62 43.64 15.70
N THR A 92 -45.36 44.20 16.89
CA THR A 92 -44.13 43.95 17.65
C THR A 92 -43.93 42.46 17.96
N ALA A 93 -44.98 41.76 18.40
CA ALA A 93 -44.91 40.32 18.68
C ALA A 93 -44.64 39.49 17.41
N GLN A 94 -45.22 39.87 16.28
CA GLN A 94 -44.96 39.22 14.99
C GLN A 94 -43.51 39.44 14.50
N GLU A 95 -42.97 40.66 14.60
CA GLU A 95 -41.59 40.92 14.18
C GLU A 95 -40.54 40.29 15.10
N VAL A 96 -40.75 40.34 16.43
CA VAL A 96 -39.87 39.63 17.39
C VAL A 96 -39.89 38.12 17.14
N ALA A 97 -41.04 37.55 16.77
CA ALA A 97 -41.16 36.14 16.42
C ALA A 97 -40.36 35.79 15.15
N LYS A 98 -40.48 36.59 14.09
CA LYS A 98 -39.71 36.42 12.84
C LYS A 98 -38.20 36.55 13.08
N GLN A 99 -37.78 37.57 13.85
CA GLN A 99 -36.38 37.79 14.16
C GLN A 99 -35.76 36.58 14.89
N LYS A 100 -36.37 36.15 16.00
CA LYS A 100 -35.86 35.03 16.81
C LYS A 100 -35.92 33.69 16.05
N ALA A 101 -36.89 33.50 15.16
CA ALA A 101 -36.93 32.34 14.26
C ALA A 101 -35.72 32.33 13.31
N ALA A 102 -35.44 33.46 12.65
CA ALA A 102 -34.26 33.60 11.78
C ALA A 102 -32.94 33.44 12.54
N GLU A 103 -32.83 33.96 13.77
CA GLU A 103 -31.69 33.75 14.65
C GLU A 103 -31.49 32.26 15.00
N ALA A 104 -32.58 31.53 15.28
CA ALA A 104 -32.55 30.09 15.55
C ALA A 104 -32.13 29.28 14.30
N ASP A 105 -32.62 29.65 13.12
CA ASP A 105 -32.24 29.02 11.85
C ASP A 105 -30.75 29.23 11.54
N ILE A 106 -30.23 30.44 11.73
CA ILE A 106 -28.80 30.75 11.60
C ILE A 106 -27.96 29.93 12.60
N ALA A 107 -28.40 29.82 13.85
CA ALA A 107 -27.71 29.02 14.87
C ALA A 107 -27.69 27.52 14.51
N ASN A 108 -28.80 26.98 13.98
CA ASN A 108 -28.90 25.60 13.56
C ASN A 108 -28.04 25.32 12.31
N ALA A 109 -28.07 26.21 11.31
CA ALA A 109 -27.19 26.13 10.14
C ALA A 109 -25.70 26.23 10.54
N GLY A 110 -25.37 27.07 11.53
CA GLY A 110 -24.04 27.15 12.13
C GLY A 110 -23.57 25.82 12.71
N LYS A 111 -24.41 25.17 13.53
CA LYS A 111 -24.12 23.84 14.10
C LYS A 111 -23.92 22.77 13.02
N GLN A 112 -24.78 22.75 11.99
CA GLN A 112 -24.66 21.80 10.88
C GLN A 112 -23.35 22.00 10.10
N ARG A 113 -23.01 23.24 9.75
CA ARG A 113 -21.74 23.60 9.10
C ARG A 113 -20.54 23.17 9.94
N ASP A 114 -20.59 23.42 11.25
CA ASP A 114 -19.48 23.12 12.14
C ASP A 114 -19.30 21.60 12.34
N GLN A 115 -20.40 20.83 12.39
CA GLN A 115 -20.36 19.37 12.36
C GLN A 115 -19.75 18.85 11.05
N LEU A 116 -20.23 19.30 9.89
CA LEU A 116 -19.67 18.91 8.58
C LEU A 116 -18.17 19.24 8.46
N ARG A 117 -17.74 20.38 9.04
CA ARG A 117 -16.33 20.77 9.07
C ARG A 117 -15.50 19.86 9.99
N LEU A 118 -16.05 19.42 11.11
CA LEU A 118 -15.41 18.44 12.00
C LEU A 118 -15.30 17.08 11.31
N ASP A 119 -16.38 16.57 10.73
CA ASP A 119 -16.41 15.28 10.03
C ASP A 119 -15.39 15.24 8.87
N ALA A 120 -15.33 16.31 8.07
CA ALA A 120 -14.33 16.45 7.00
C ALA A 120 -12.88 16.51 7.53
N ARG A 121 -12.65 17.11 8.70
CA ARG A 121 -11.32 17.13 9.35
C ARG A 121 -10.93 15.77 9.91
N THR A 122 -11.88 15.04 10.50
CA THR A 122 -11.67 13.66 10.97
C THR A 122 -11.30 12.75 9.79
N GLN A 123 -12.10 12.76 8.71
CA GLN A 123 -11.79 11.98 7.50
C GLN A 123 -10.42 12.34 6.89
N GLN A 124 -10.04 13.62 6.90
CA GLN A 124 -8.72 14.05 6.43
C GLN A 124 -7.58 13.51 7.33
N ALA A 125 -7.77 13.51 8.66
CA ALA A 125 -6.80 12.97 9.62
C ALA A 125 -6.67 11.45 9.52
N ASP A 126 -7.78 10.73 9.35
CA ASP A 126 -7.81 9.28 9.16
C ASP A 126 -7.08 8.89 7.88
N GLN A 127 -7.36 9.57 6.77
CA GLN A 127 -6.66 9.37 5.49
C GLN A 127 -5.16 9.69 5.59
N ALA A 128 -4.77 10.74 6.31
CA ALA A 128 -3.36 11.07 6.53
C ALA A 128 -2.66 9.99 7.37
N THR A 129 -3.33 9.48 8.40
CA THR A 129 -2.81 8.41 9.27
C THR A 129 -2.64 7.10 8.51
N ALA A 130 -3.64 6.70 7.72
CA ALA A 130 -3.57 5.50 6.89
C ALA A 130 -2.44 5.58 5.84
N ARG A 131 -2.25 6.74 5.19
CA ARG A 131 -1.13 6.98 4.25
C ARG A 131 0.24 6.96 4.94
N ALA A 132 0.33 7.48 6.16
CA ALA A 132 1.57 7.43 6.94
C ALA A 132 1.92 5.99 7.34
N GLN A 133 0.93 5.20 7.77
CA GLN A 133 1.10 3.79 8.11
C GLN A 133 1.50 2.94 6.89
N SER A 134 0.87 3.14 5.73
CA SER A 134 1.27 2.42 4.51
C SER A 134 2.70 2.78 4.08
N ALA A 135 3.05 4.07 4.08
CA ALA A 135 4.40 4.52 3.74
C ALA A 135 5.47 3.99 4.72
N GLN A 136 5.14 3.81 6.00
CA GLN A 136 6.03 3.17 6.97
C GLN A 136 6.23 1.67 6.66
N ALA A 137 5.14 0.94 6.39
CA ALA A 137 5.21 -0.47 6.02
C ALA A 137 5.99 -0.70 4.72
N ASP A 138 5.78 0.14 3.70
CA ASP A 138 6.53 0.11 2.44
C ASP A 138 8.03 0.37 2.65
N ALA A 139 8.39 1.33 3.52
CA ALA A 139 9.77 1.63 3.85
C ALA A 139 10.46 0.49 4.64
N GLU A 140 9.74 -0.16 5.55
CA GLU A 140 10.23 -1.35 6.28
C GLU A 140 10.44 -2.54 5.34
N ALA A 141 9.49 -2.79 4.43
CA ALA A 141 9.61 -3.83 3.40
C ALA A 141 10.80 -3.58 2.46
N ALA A 142 10.96 -2.34 1.98
CA ALA A 142 12.10 -1.96 1.13
C ALA A 142 13.44 -2.13 1.87
N LYS A 143 13.51 -1.78 3.16
CA LYS A 143 14.70 -1.99 4.00
C LYS A 143 15.02 -3.48 4.19
N ALA A 144 14.01 -4.32 4.44
CA ALA A 144 14.19 -5.76 4.57
C ALA A 144 14.69 -6.40 3.25
N GLN A 145 14.15 -5.98 2.11
CA GLN A 145 14.61 -6.41 0.78
C GLN A 145 16.06 -5.99 0.51
N ALA A 146 16.44 -4.74 0.84
CA ALA A 146 17.82 -4.27 0.70
C ALA A 146 18.80 -5.08 1.57
N GLN A 147 18.43 -5.35 2.83
CA GLN A 147 19.25 -6.17 3.73
C GLN A 147 19.41 -7.62 3.24
N ALA A 148 18.35 -8.21 2.68
CA ALA A 148 18.41 -9.55 2.09
C ALA A 148 19.30 -9.58 0.83
N ALA A 149 19.23 -8.56 -0.02
CA ALA A 149 20.09 -8.41 -1.20
C ALA A 149 21.56 -8.21 -0.81
N GLU A 150 21.85 -7.39 0.20
CA GLU A 150 23.20 -7.24 0.76
C GLU A 150 23.76 -8.55 1.33
N ALA A 151 22.96 -9.31 2.07
CA ALA A 151 23.38 -10.61 2.61
C ALA A 151 23.72 -11.59 1.48
N SER A 152 22.85 -11.73 0.48
CA SER A 152 23.08 -12.57 -0.70
C SER A 152 24.32 -12.15 -1.49
N ALA A 153 24.59 -10.84 -1.61
CA ALA A 153 25.80 -10.31 -2.25
C ALA A 153 27.07 -10.65 -1.47
N ARG A 154 27.05 -10.53 -0.13
CA ARG A 154 28.17 -10.92 0.74
C ARG A 154 28.44 -12.43 0.67
N ASP A 155 27.39 -13.25 0.67
CA ASP A 155 27.51 -14.72 0.53
C ASP A 155 28.02 -15.13 -0.85
N ALA A 156 27.68 -14.40 -1.91
CA ALA A 156 28.24 -14.60 -3.24
C ALA A 156 29.74 -14.22 -3.29
N GLN A 157 30.12 -13.08 -2.69
CA GLN A 157 31.51 -12.64 -2.59
C GLN A 157 32.36 -13.60 -1.75
N ALA A 158 31.85 -14.08 -0.61
CA ALA A 158 32.55 -15.03 0.24
C ALA A 158 32.80 -16.38 -0.47
N ARG A 159 31.82 -16.87 -1.24
CA ARG A 159 31.98 -18.08 -2.08
C ARG A 159 33.00 -17.86 -3.21
N ALA A 160 32.98 -16.70 -3.86
CA ALA A 160 33.95 -16.36 -4.90
C ALA A 160 35.38 -16.30 -4.35
N ALA A 161 35.61 -15.58 -3.24
CA ALA A 161 36.90 -15.49 -2.57
C ALA A 161 37.40 -16.85 -2.06
N GLY A 162 36.49 -17.70 -1.55
CA GLY A 162 36.82 -19.07 -1.14
C GLY A 162 37.27 -19.95 -2.31
N LEU A 163 36.63 -19.83 -3.48
CA LEU A 163 37.05 -20.50 -4.70
C LEU A 163 38.40 -19.97 -5.21
N GLU A 164 38.60 -18.66 -5.22
CA GLU A 164 39.88 -18.05 -5.62
C GLU A 164 41.05 -18.55 -4.74
N ALA A 165 40.84 -18.64 -3.42
CA ALA A 165 41.83 -19.19 -2.50
C ALA A 165 42.14 -20.67 -2.78
N GLN A 166 41.13 -21.51 -3.06
CA GLN A 166 41.32 -22.91 -3.44
C GLN A 166 42.09 -23.07 -4.77
N LEU A 167 41.82 -22.20 -5.74
CA LEU A 167 42.53 -22.19 -7.03
C LEU A 167 43.97 -21.68 -6.89
N ALA A 168 44.22 -20.72 -5.99
CA ALA A 168 45.56 -20.22 -5.69
C ALA A 168 46.45 -21.28 -5.01
N ASP A 169 45.90 -22.08 -4.08
CA ASP A 169 46.61 -23.22 -3.45
C ASP A 169 46.96 -24.33 -4.47
N LEU A 170 46.17 -24.47 -5.54
CA LEU A 170 46.47 -25.34 -6.68
C LEU A 170 47.45 -24.70 -7.70
N ALA A 171 47.99 -23.51 -7.41
CA ALA A 171 48.84 -22.72 -8.32
C ALA A 171 48.20 -22.48 -9.71
N ALA A 172 46.86 -22.42 -9.77
CA ALA A 172 46.13 -22.26 -11.01
C ALA A 172 46.35 -20.87 -11.62
N LYS A 173 46.68 -20.81 -12.91
CA LYS A 173 46.87 -19.57 -13.66
C LYS A 173 45.66 -19.29 -14.54
N LYS A 174 45.17 -18.06 -14.56
CA LYS A 174 44.13 -17.64 -15.52
C LYS A 174 44.73 -17.55 -16.92
N THR A 175 44.09 -18.20 -17.89
CA THR A 175 44.45 -18.19 -19.31
C THR A 175 43.20 -17.97 -20.17
N GLU A 176 43.37 -17.74 -21.47
CA GLU A 176 42.26 -17.68 -22.44
C GLU A 176 41.44 -18.98 -22.51
N ARG A 177 41.97 -20.10 -21.99
CA ARG A 177 41.30 -21.41 -21.98
C ARG A 177 40.59 -21.72 -20.65
N GLY A 178 40.56 -20.76 -19.71
CA GLY A 178 40.12 -20.96 -18.33
C GLY A 178 41.29 -21.03 -17.36
N MET A 179 41.05 -21.65 -16.19
CA MET A 179 42.08 -21.78 -15.15
C MET A 179 42.93 -23.02 -15.41
N VAL A 180 44.23 -22.83 -15.62
CA VAL A 180 45.18 -23.92 -15.93
C VAL A 180 46.08 -24.20 -14.72
N ILE A 181 46.04 -25.44 -14.25
CA ILE A 181 46.94 -25.98 -13.23
C ILE A 181 48.03 -26.77 -13.95
N THR A 182 49.29 -26.36 -13.82
CA THR A 182 50.42 -27.06 -14.45
C THR A 182 51.12 -27.96 -13.43
N LEU A 183 51.13 -29.27 -13.72
CA LEU A 183 51.71 -30.32 -12.89
C LEU A 183 53.00 -30.83 -13.55
N GLY A 184 54.15 -30.62 -12.92
CA GLY A 184 55.45 -31.06 -13.45
C GLY A 184 55.75 -32.55 -13.24
N ASP A 185 56.87 -32.99 -13.82
CA ASP A 185 57.36 -34.39 -13.80
C ASP A 185 57.51 -34.99 -12.40
N VAL A 186 57.67 -34.16 -11.36
CA VAL A 186 57.74 -34.57 -9.93
C VAL A 186 56.52 -35.37 -9.47
N LEU A 187 55.39 -35.26 -10.17
CA LEU A 187 54.16 -35.99 -9.84
C LEU A 187 54.09 -37.39 -10.45
N PHE A 188 55.09 -37.80 -11.25
CA PHE A 188 55.17 -39.12 -11.89
C PHE A 188 56.55 -39.76 -11.68
N GLY A 189 56.62 -41.09 -11.64
CA GLY A 189 57.91 -41.76 -11.72
C GLY A 189 58.56 -41.61 -13.11
N THR A 190 59.89 -41.68 -13.19
CA THR A 190 60.62 -41.72 -14.46
C THR A 190 60.09 -42.85 -15.35
N ASP A 191 59.69 -42.50 -16.58
CA ASP A 191 59.01 -43.38 -17.55
C ASP A 191 57.79 -44.15 -17.00
N LYS A 192 57.09 -43.56 -16.02
CA LYS A 192 55.86 -44.12 -15.45
C LYS A 192 54.69 -43.16 -15.64
N ALA A 193 53.50 -43.76 -15.73
CA ALA A 193 52.22 -43.06 -15.64
C ALA A 193 51.67 -43.02 -14.20
N ASN A 194 52.24 -43.81 -13.28
CA ASN A 194 51.79 -43.86 -11.89
C ASN A 194 52.10 -42.53 -11.18
N LEU A 195 51.09 -41.99 -10.50
CA LEU A 195 51.22 -40.78 -9.68
C LEU A 195 52.09 -41.05 -8.43
N THR A 196 52.89 -40.07 -8.05
CA THR A 196 53.56 -40.03 -6.74
C THR A 196 52.57 -39.64 -5.64
N ALA A 197 52.99 -39.70 -4.37
CA ALA A 197 52.17 -39.25 -3.24
C ALA A 197 51.73 -37.77 -3.40
N ASP A 198 52.62 -36.91 -3.90
CA ASP A 198 52.31 -35.51 -4.20
C ASP A 198 51.35 -35.37 -5.38
N GLY A 199 51.47 -36.23 -6.39
CA GLY A 199 50.51 -36.33 -7.50
C GLY A 199 49.10 -36.68 -7.02
N ALA A 200 48.99 -37.68 -6.15
CA ALA A 200 47.73 -38.08 -5.52
C ALA A 200 47.16 -36.99 -4.58
N ASN A 201 48.02 -36.26 -3.86
CA ASN A 201 47.61 -35.15 -3.00
C ASN A 201 47.02 -33.99 -3.81
N THR A 202 47.65 -33.60 -4.93
CA THR A 202 47.13 -32.56 -5.81
C THR A 202 45.85 -33.00 -6.53
N ALA A 203 45.76 -34.25 -6.95
CA ALA A 203 44.51 -34.82 -7.49
C ALA A 203 43.36 -34.78 -6.46
N ARG A 204 43.65 -35.04 -5.17
CA ARG A 204 42.67 -34.92 -4.08
C ARG A 204 42.18 -33.48 -3.90
N LYS A 205 43.10 -32.52 -3.78
CA LYS A 205 42.76 -31.08 -3.69
C LYS A 205 41.88 -30.63 -4.86
N LEU A 206 42.23 -31.03 -6.09
CA LEU A 206 41.42 -30.75 -7.27
C LEU A 206 40.04 -31.41 -7.23
N ALA A 207 39.94 -32.66 -6.76
CA ALA A 207 38.66 -33.31 -6.58
C ALA A 207 37.77 -32.57 -5.57
N ASP A 208 38.34 -32.02 -4.50
CA ASP A 208 37.57 -31.25 -3.51
C ASP A 208 37.05 -29.93 -4.11
N VAL A 209 37.84 -29.23 -4.94
CA VAL A 209 37.35 -28.09 -5.75
C VAL A 209 36.20 -28.52 -6.67
N LEU A 210 36.31 -29.68 -7.34
CA LEU A 210 35.29 -30.17 -8.27
C LEU A 210 34.01 -30.64 -7.56
N LYS A 211 34.08 -31.18 -6.34
CA LYS A 211 32.92 -31.49 -5.50
C LYS A 211 32.18 -30.23 -5.09
N ASN A 212 32.91 -29.19 -4.67
CA ASN A 212 32.36 -27.90 -4.25
C ASN A 212 31.81 -27.06 -5.43
N ASN A 213 32.20 -27.38 -6.67
CA ASN A 213 31.79 -26.66 -7.87
C ASN A 213 31.23 -27.63 -8.93
N PRO A 214 30.03 -28.20 -8.71
CA PRO A 214 29.46 -29.27 -9.56
C PRO A 214 29.29 -28.87 -11.03
N GLN A 215 29.10 -27.58 -11.32
CA GLN A 215 28.92 -27.00 -12.66
C GLN A 215 30.20 -26.91 -13.51
N ARG A 216 31.38 -27.23 -12.95
CA ARG A 216 32.66 -27.15 -13.67
C ARG A 216 33.11 -28.48 -14.25
N THR A 217 33.82 -28.43 -15.37
CA THR A 217 34.44 -29.59 -16.02
C THR A 217 35.95 -29.42 -16.11
N VAL A 218 36.68 -30.52 -16.30
CA VAL A 218 38.14 -30.51 -16.47
C VAL A 218 38.58 -31.24 -17.75
N LEU A 219 39.57 -30.66 -18.41
CA LEU A 219 40.33 -31.27 -19.49
C LEU A 219 41.77 -31.47 -19.01
N ILE A 220 42.21 -32.72 -18.96
CA ILE A 220 43.55 -33.11 -18.52
C ILE A 220 44.41 -33.35 -19.77
N GLU A 221 45.45 -32.55 -19.94
CA GLU A 221 46.31 -32.55 -21.11
C GLU A 221 47.72 -33.03 -20.76
N GLY A 222 48.17 -34.13 -21.35
CA GLY A 222 49.48 -34.72 -21.09
C GLY A 222 50.53 -34.32 -22.12
N PHE A 223 51.76 -34.12 -21.64
CA PHE A 223 52.93 -33.75 -22.46
C PHE A 223 54.18 -34.55 -22.07
N THR A 224 55.10 -34.70 -23.02
CA THR A 224 56.44 -35.26 -22.83
C THR A 224 57.50 -34.26 -23.28
N ASP A 225 58.77 -34.55 -22.99
CA ASP A 225 59.86 -33.95 -23.76
C ASP A 225 60.01 -34.64 -25.14
N SER A 226 60.94 -34.17 -25.96
CA SER A 226 61.19 -34.70 -27.31
C SER A 226 62.11 -35.93 -27.34
N THR A 227 62.42 -36.57 -26.21
CA THR A 227 63.22 -37.80 -26.18
C THR A 227 62.34 -38.99 -26.58
N GLY A 228 62.88 -39.93 -27.37
CA GLY A 228 62.12 -41.10 -27.83
C GLY A 228 61.24 -40.84 -29.06
N GLY A 229 60.49 -41.86 -29.47
CA GLY A 229 59.68 -41.83 -30.70
C GLY A 229 58.35 -41.08 -30.52
N SER A 230 57.91 -40.36 -31.56
CA SER A 230 56.66 -39.58 -31.54
C SER A 230 55.42 -40.39 -31.09
N ALA A 231 55.26 -41.62 -31.62
CA ALA A 231 54.14 -42.50 -31.24
C ALA A 231 54.20 -42.92 -29.75
N HIS A 232 55.38 -43.25 -29.24
CA HIS A 232 55.60 -43.60 -27.83
C HIS A 232 55.31 -42.40 -26.92
N ASN A 233 55.75 -41.21 -27.30
CA ASN A 233 55.49 -39.98 -26.55
C ASN A 233 53.99 -39.62 -26.51
N LEU A 234 53.28 -39.78 -27.62
CA LEU A 234 51.84 -39.59 -27.66
C LEU A 234 51.13 -40.57 -26.69
N GLU A 235 51.48 -41.86 -26.74
CA GLU A 235 50.92 -42.88 -25.85
C GLU A 235 51.23 -42.60 -24.36
N LEU A 236 52.51 -42.31 -24.03
CA LEU A 236 52.94 -41.97 -22.68
C LEU A 236 52.19 -40.74 -22.13
N SER A 237 52.01 -39.71 -22.96
CA SER A 237 51.28 -38.51 -22.57
C SER A 237 49.78 -38.78 -22.29
N GLN A 238 49.15 -39.64 -23.10
CA GLN A 238 47.77 -40.05 -22.92
C GLN A 238 47.60 -40.86 -21.63
N ARG A 239 48.47 -41.86 -21.38
CA ARG A 239 48.46 -42.66 -20.15
C ARG A 239 48.63 -41.80 -18.90
N ARG A 240 49.53 -40.80 -18.93
CA ARG A 240 49.72 -39.84 -17.81
C ARG A 240 48.45 -39.01 -17.53
N ALA A 241 47.75 -38.55 -18.57
CA ALA A 241 46.47 -37.86 -18.42
C ALA A 241 45.36 -38.79 -17.86
N GLU A 242 45.33 -40.04 -18.31
CA GLU A 242 44.40 -41.07 -17.82
C GLU A 242 44.64 -41.43 -16.35
N SER A 243 45.89 -41.48 -15.89
CA SER A 243 46.19 -41.71 -14.46
C SER A 243 45.66 -40.61 -13.55
N VAL A 244 45.74 -39.34 -13.96
CA VAL A 244 45.13 -38.21 -13.23
C VAL A 244 43.60 -38.32 -13.26
N ARG A 245 43.01 -38.65 -14.41
CA ARG A 245 41.56 -38.90 -14.50
C ARG A 245 41.12 -40.02 -13.57
N ASN A 246 41.84 -41.13 -13.52
CA ASN A 246 41.49 -42.27 -12.67
C ASN A 246 41.57 -41.89 -11.19
N ALA A 247 42.58 -41.13 -10.77
CA ALA A 247 42.63 -40.57 -9.42
C ALA A 247 41.43 -39.66 -9.10
N LEU A 248 40.96 -38.84 -10.04
CA LEU A 248 39.74 -38.03 -9.85
C LEU A 248 38.45 -38.90 -9.78
N LEU A 249 38.36 -39.97 -10.59
CA LEU A 249 37.26 -40.93 -10.53
C LEU A 249 37.22 -41.65 -9.17
N GLU A 250 38.38 -42.06 -8.63
CA GLU A 250 38.52 -42.66 -7.30
C GLU A 250 38.10 -41.69 -6.18
N GLN A 251 38.26 -40.38 -6.36
CA GLN A 251 37.75 -39.35 -5.46
C GLN A 251 36.24 -39.06 -5.65
N GLY A 252 35.53 -39.78 -6.53
CA GLY A 252 34.09 -39.68 -6.73
C GLY A 252 33.65 -38.60 -7.72
N ILE A 253 34.54 -38.07 -8.57
CA ILE A 253 34.15 -37.13 -9.64
C ILE A 253 33.50 -37.91 -10.79
N SER A 254 32.37 -37.41 -11.32
CA SER A 254 31.70 -38.04 -12.46
C SER A 254 32.59 -38.06 -13.71
N ARG A 255 32.56 -39.19 -14.43
CA ARG A 255 33.27 -39.38 -15.72
C ARG A 255 32.94 -38.28 -16.73
N ASP A 256 31.69 -37.84 -16.78
CA ASP A 256 31.22 -36.87 -17.79
C ASP A 256 31.80 -35.46 -17.57
N ARG A 257 32.39 -35.22 -16.40
CA ARG A 257 33.08 -33.97 -16.05
C ARG A 257 34.58 -34.01 -16.35
N ILE A 258 35.14 -35.13 -16.82
CA ILE A 258 36.58 -35.31 -17.02
C ILE A 258 36.91 -35.78 -18.45
N ALA A 259 37.51 -34.89 -19.23
CA ALA A 259 38.14 -35.20 -20.50
C ALA A 259 39.66 -35.37 -20.36
N THR A 260 40.29 -36.14 -21.25
CA THR A 260 41.74 -36.41 -21.27
C THR A 260 42.29 -36.31 -22.69
N LYS A 261 43.48 -35.73 -22.87
CA LYS A 261 44.15 -35.65 -24.17
C LYS A 261 45.68 -35.70 -24.05
N GLY A 262 46.29 -36.70 -24.66
CA GLY A 262 47.74 -36.73 -24.91
C GLY A 262 48.13 -35.88 -26.12
N TYR A 263 49.24 -35.13 -26.00
CA TYR A 263 49.86 -34.34 -27.06
C TYR A 263 51.30 -34.79 -27.39
N GLY A 264 51.88 -35.72 -26.63
CA GLY A 264 53.28 -36.11 -26.75
C GLY A 264 54.23 -34.93 -26.57
N ALA A 265 55.20 -34.80 -27.46
CA ALA A 265 56.19 -33.72 -27.45
C ALA A 265 55.71 -32.40 -28.10
N ALA A 266 54.45 -32.32 -28.56
CA ALA A 266 53.89 -31.10 -29.10
C ALA A 266 53.63 -30.06 -27.99
N TYR A 267 53.55 -28.77 -28.36
CA TYR A 267 53.37 -27.66 -27.42
C TYR A 267 54.39 -27.64 -26.26
N PRO A 268 55.70 -27.59 -26.56
CA PRO A 268 56.73 -27.50 -25.55
C PRO A 268 56.60 -26.19 -24.75
N ALA A 269 56.76 -26.28 -23.43
CA ALA A 269 56.83 -25.13 -22.52
C ALA A 269 58.21 -24.45 -22.52
N ALA A 270 59.27 -25.19 -22.87
CA ALA A 270 60.63 -24.72 -23.02
C ALA A 270 61.37 -25.52 -24.13
N GLY A 271 62.60 -25.14 -24.48
CA GLY A 271 63.42 -25.92 -25.42
C GLY A 271 63.59 -27.40 -25.01
N ASN A 272 64.01 -28.26 -25.93
CA ASN A 272 64.37 -29.65 -25.59
C ASN A 272 65.89 -29.89 -25.55
N ASP A 273 66.66 -28.80 -25.61
CA ASP A 273 68.12 -28.71 -25.58
C ASP A 273 68.72 -29.19 -24.24
N THR A 274 68.26 -28.63 -23.12
CA THR A 274 68.79 -28.93 -21.78
C THR A 274 67.92 -29.91 -21.02
N ALA A 275 68.52 -30.64 -20.07
CA ALA A 275 67.76 -31.55 -19.19
C ALA A 275 66.70 -30.82 -18.35
N ALA A 276 67.00 -29.58 -17.92
CA ALA A 276 66.08 -28.71 -17.19
C ALA A 276 64.88 -28.31 -18.05
N ASN A 277 65.11 -27.86 -19.30
CA ASN A 277 64.00 -27.48 -20.19
C ASN A 277 63.15 -28.70 -20.59
N ARG A 278 63.77 -29.87 -20.81
CA ARG A 278 63.04 -31.15 -20.99
C ARG A 278 62.16 -31.50 -19.77
N GLN A 279 62.64 -31.26 -18.54
CA GLN A 279 61.83 -31.48 -17.34
C GLN A 279 60.60 -30.56 -17.26
N LEU A 280 60.67 -29.33 -17.78
CA LEU A 280 59.50 -28.45 -17.92
C LEU A 280 58.49 -28.97 -18.95
N ASN A 281 58.95 -29.67 -19.99
CA ASN A 281 58.08 -30.24 -21.03
C ASN A 281 57.35 -31.51 -20.57
N ARG A 282 57.96 -32.31 -19.69
CA ARG A 282 57.32 -33.45 -19.02
C ARG A 282 56.33 -32.96 -17.96
N ARG A 283 55.09 -32.68 -18.39
CA ARG A 283 54.05 -32.08 -17.55
C ARG A 283 52.66 -32.62 -17.88
N VAL A 284 51.72 -32.42 -16.98
CA VAL A 284 50.28 -32.49 -17.24
C VAL A 284 49.68 -31.11 -16.94
N GLU A 285 48.92 -30.55 -17.87
CA GLU A 285 48.13 -29.35 -17.63
C GLU A 285 46.66 -29.74 -17.41
N ILE A 286 46.06 -29.28 -16.33
CA ILE A 286 44.65 -29.47 -16.06
C ILE A 286 43.95 -28.15 -16.29
N VAL A 287 43.10 -28.10 -17.31
CA VAL A 287 42.28 -26.93 -17.64
C VAL A 287 40.93 -27.11 -16.96
N LEU A 288 40.57 -26.18 -16.06
CA LEU A 288 39.27 -26.11 -15.39
C LEU A 288 38.40 -25.08 -16.12
N SER A 289 37.17 -25.48 -16.44
CA SER A 289 36.21 -24.58 -17.09
C SER A 289 35.85 -23.39 -16.19
N GLU A 290 35.41 -22.29 -16.82
CA GLU A 290 34.56 -21.33 -16.11
C GLU A 290 33.14 -21.94 -15.96
N ASP A 291 32.26 -21.28 -15.22
CA ASP A 291 30.99 -21.89 -14.81
C ASP A 291 30.07 -22.16 -16.02
N ASN A 292 29.79 -23.44 -16.27
CA ASN A 292 29.00 -23.93 -17.40
C ASN A 292 29.51 -23.54 -18.82
N THR A 293 30.81 -23.24 -18.97
CA THR A 293 31.43 -22.97 -20.29
C THR A 293 32.23 -24.17 -20.82
N ALA A 294 32.27 -24.33 -22.14
CA ALA A 294 33.09 -25.36 -22.78
C ALA A 294 34.57 -24.93 -22.81
N ILE A 295 35.48 -25.86 -22.49
CA ILE A 295 36.93 -25.60 -22.51
C ILE A 295 37.41 -25.45 -23.96
N PRO A 296 38.06 -24.32 -24.34
CA PRO A 296 38.57 -24.13 -25.69
C PRO A 296 39.67 -25.14 -26.04
N ALA A 297 39.67 -25.61 -27.29
CA ALA A 297 40.74 -26.46 -27.81
C ALA A 297 42.11 -25.74 -27.75
N ARG A 298 43.17 -26.50 -27.47
CA ARG A 298 44.55 -25.99 -27.58
C ARG A 298 44.82 -25.61 -29.04
N ARG A 299 45.38 -24.42 -29.25
CA ARG A 299 45.84 -23.91 -30.54
C ARG A 299 47.35 -23.95 -30.56
#